data_AF-A0A6M2E5X4-F1
#
_entry.id   AF-A0A6M2E5X4-F1
#
_cell.length_a   1.000
_cell.length_b   1.000
_cell.length_c   1.000
_cell.angle_alpha   90.00
_cell.angle_beta   90.00
_cell.angle_gamma   90.00
#
_symmetry.space_group_name_H-M   'P 1'
#
loop_
_entity.id
_entity.type
_entity.pdbx_description
1 polymer ?
#
loop_
_entity_poly.entity_id
_entity_poly.type
_entity_poly.pdbx_seq_one_letter_code
_entity_poly.pdbx_strand_id
1 'polypeptide(L)'
;MRNSFSFNRRHLVLTIPILLLLLLITTVHSRYSPFDPSDLISDGVHNNQSLNQTTPSPFHLALESSAEETCEQTYGFLPCTTTVIGNLFLILVYGYLMFFAATYLSSGSELLLQILGPGIIGGLFLPILGALPDALLILVSGLSGSNETAQSQVSVGMGLLAGSTVMLLTVIWGSCVVVGKCDMLETENSAIDRKDTKRFSLTGSGVSTDIWTCYAARIMAISVLPFIVVQLLQTLHSTSGRRLAVLIGLILSLAILITYCLYQVFQPWIQERKLKYTRHKLVMSGILKHLRPLTDDGSLDVNAVQKLFETIDENNDGFLSASELKALVIGIRFEEVDFDKDDAVSKLMKDFDTSHNNKIEMAEFIKGIQNWLDEAMRVGGGSPDPGPRTHKYLDNFHDKTKKAHALLRPQEPEEGQSDEGVKSPRWTSFKASLMLLAGAVIAAAFADPLVDAVDNFSDATSIPTFFISFIALPLATNSSEAVSAIIFASRKKVTTASLTFSELYGAVTMNNVLCLAVFLALVYFRELTWDFSAEVLVICIVCVVMGAFASFRTTFPLWTSFLAFFLYPFSLALVYVLDYVLGWS
;
A
#
# COMPACT_ATOMS: atom_id res chain seq x y z
N MET A 1 13.22 -14.70 0.38
CA MET A 1 11.85 -15.16 0.02
C MET A 1 10.99 -15.82 1.11
N ARG A 2 11.47 -16.15 2.32
CA ARG A 2 10.58 -16.79 3.33
C ARG A 2 9.59 -15.83 4.02
N ASN A 3 9.82 -14.52 4.01
CA ASN A 3 8.95 -13.55 4.70
C ASN A 3 7.76 -13.05 3.88
N SER A 4 7.84 -12.95 2.54
CA SER A 4 6.64 -12.71 1.71
C SER A 4 5.77 -13.98 1.65
N PHE A 5 6.39 -15.16 1.65
CA PHE A 5 5.66 -16.44 1.75
C PHE A 5 5.18 -16.75 3.17
N SER A 6 5.84 -16.30 4.26
CA SER A 6 5.31 -16.44 5.62
C SER A 6 4.24 -15.40 5.94
N PHE A 7 4.29 -14.22 5.32
CA PHE A 7 3.22 -13.24 5.33
C PHE A 7 1.99 -13.82 4.62
N ASN A 8 2.12 -14.28 3.37
CA ASN A 8 1.02 -14.96 2.66
C ASN A 8 0.59 -16.28 3.32
N ARG A 9 1.47 -17.06 3.95
CA ARG A 9 1.08 -18.32 4.63
C ARG A 9 0.38 -18.05 5.97
N ARG A 10 0.74 -17.00 6.71
CA ARG A 10 0.00 -16.57 7.91
C ARG A 10 -1.37 -16.01 7.55
N HIS A 11 -1.46 -15.23 6.46
CA HIS A 11 -2.73 -14.73 5.95
C HIS A 11 -3.60 -15.84 5.35
N LEU A 12 -3.03 -16.82 4.63
CA LEU A 12 -3.76 -18.00 4.16
C LEU A 12 -4.27 -18.88 5.32
N VAL A 13 -3.47 -18.99 6.40
CA VAL A 13 -3.85 -19.70 7.63
C VAL A 13 -4.86 -18.91 8.47
N LEU A 14 -5.04 -17.61 8.23
CA LEU A 14 -6.10 -16.78 8.83
C LEU A 14 -7.35 -16.68 7.92
N THR A 15 -7.20 -16.66 6.60
CA THR A 15 -8.32 -16.66 5.65
C THR A 15 -9.06 -17.99 5.68
N ILE A 16 -8.37 -19.13 5.83
CA ILE A 16 -9.03 -20.44 5.96
C ILE A 16 -9.99 -20.51 7.15
N PRO A 17 -9.60 -20.14 8.40
CA PRO A 17 -10.52 -20.12 9.52
C PRO A 17 -11.56 -19.00 9.42
N ILE A 18 -11.27 -17.84 8.81
CA ILE A 18 -12.28 -16.79 8.58
C ILE A 18 -13.31 -17.24 7.53
N LEU A 19 -12.88 -17.89 6.45
CA LEU A 19 -13.75 -18.49 5.43
C LEU A 19 -14.53 -19.68 6.02
N LEU A 20 -13.91 -20.50 6.87
CA LEU A 20 -14.59 -21.55 7.64
C LEU A 20 -15.57 -20.96 8.66
N LEU A 21 -15.27 -19.82 9.28
CA LEU A 21 -16.18 -19.12 10.19
C LEU A 21 -17.37 -18.53 9.42
N LEU A 22 -17.13 -17.93 8.25
CA LEU A 22 -18.19 -17.48 7.33
C LEU A 22 -19.06 -18.66 6.87
N LEU A 23 -18.46 -19.81 6.53
CA LEU A 23 -19.17 -21.06 6.21
C LEU A 23 -19.91 -21.65 7.42
N LEU A 24 -19.38 -21.48 8.64
CA LEU A 24 -20.06 -21.91 9.86
C LEU A 24 -21.28 -21.03 10.14
N ILE A 25 -21.19 -19.72 9.91
CA ILE A 25 -22.32 -18.78 10.05
C ILE A 25 -23.43 -19.11 9.05
N THR A 26 -23.11 -19.51 7.81
CA THR A 26 -24.13 -19.97 6.85
C THR A 26 -24.76 -21.30 7.26
N THR A 27 -24.01 -22.22 7.89
CA THR A 27 -24.59 -23.49 8.40
C THR A 27 -25.52 -23.31 9.59
N VAL A 28 -25.41 -22.21 10.36
CA VAL A 28 -26.32 -21.94 11.49
C VAL A 28 -27.72 -21.54 11.01
N HIS A 29 -27.84 -20.94 9.81
CA HIS A 29 -29.14 -20.67 9.17
C HIS A 29 -29.57 -21.75 8.16
N SER A 30 -28.75 -22.78 7.95
CA SER A 30 -29.03 -23.90 7.03
C SER A 30 -29.46 -25.17 7.77
N ARG A 31 -30.42 -25.10 8.69
CA ARG A 31 -31.27 -26.28 8.98
C ARG A 31 -32.49 -26.21 8.07
N TYR A 32 -32.29 -26.73 6.87
CA TYR A 32 -33.37 -27.14 5.97
C TYR A 32 -34.24 -28.16 6.71
N SER A 33 -35.45 -27.80 7.12
CA SER A 33 -36.45 -28.75 7.60
C SER A 33 -37.13 -29.35 6.37
N PRO A 34 -36.92 -30.65 6.04
CA PRO A 34 -37.53 -31.23 4.86
C PRO A 34 -38.85 -31.86 5.26
N PHE A 35 -39.99 -31.16 5.18
CA PHE A 35 -41.29 -31.83 5.10
C PHE A 35 -42.36 -30.90 4.54
N ASP A 36 -42.71 -31.13 3.28
CA ASP A 36 -44.10 -31.16 2.81
C ASP A 36 -44.13 -32.22 1.69
N PRO A 37 -45.16 -33.09 1.61
CA PRO A 37 -46.47 -32.59 1.20
C PRO A 37 -47.72 -33.30 1.77
N SER A 38 -48.84 -32.59 1.60
CA SER A 38 -50.21 -33.04 1.32
C SER A 38 -51.15 -33.40 2.48
N ASP A 39 -52.29 -32.69 2.45
CA ASP A 39 -53.64 -33.07 2.85
C ASP A 39 -53.82 -33.92 4.12
N LEU A 40 -54.49 -33.33 5.14
CA LEU A 40 -55.81 -33.78 5.61
C LEU A 40 -56.22 -33.07 6.93
N ILE A 41 -57.45 -32.56 6.90
CA ILE A 41 -58.41 -32.43 8.01
C ILE A 41 -58.17 -31.28 9.02
N SER A 42 -59.04 -30.28 8.85
CA SER A 42 -59.50 -29.38 9.90
C SER A 42 -60.49 -30.12 10.81
N ASP A 43 -60.21 -30.17 12.11
CA ASP A 43 -61.22 -30.29 13.15
C ASP A 43 -60.93 -29.31 14.30
N GLY A 44 -61.77 -28.27 14.39
CA GLY A 44 -61.76 -27.35 15.51
C GLY A 44 -62.45 -27.95 16.72
N VAL A 45 -61.86 -27.82 17.92
CA VAL A 45 -62.58 -27.90 19.20
C VAL A 45 -61.99 -26.90 20.21
N HIS A 46 -62.92 -26.22 20.88
CA HIS A 46 -62.79 -25.13 21.85
C HIS A 46 -62.34 -25.54 23.28
N ASN A 47 -61.76 -24.53 23.96
CA ASN A 47 -62.00 -24.09 25.36
C ASN A 47 -61.24 -24.67 26.58
N ASN A 48 -60.58 -23.70 27.26
CA ASN A 48 -60.64 -23.32 28.68
C ASN A 48 -59.83 -24.05 29.79
N GLN A 49 -58.88 -23.27 30.34
CA GLN A 49 -58.61 -22.97 31.77
C GLN A 49 -58.36 -24.13 32.77
N SER A 50 -57.14 -24.21 33.33
CA SER A 50 -56.82 -23.76 34.72
C SER A 50 -55.55 -24.40 35.33
N LEU A 51 -54.67 -23.51 35.81
CA LEU A 51 -53.82 -23.54 37.03
C LEU A 51 -52.87 -24.72 37.41
N ASN A 52 -51.61 -24.31 37.61
CA ASN A 52 -50.61 -24.70 38.62
C ASN A 52 -49.87 -26.06 38.52
N GLN A 53 -48.56 -25.99 38.18
CA GLN A 53 -47.47 -26.29 39.13
C GLN A 53 -46.08 -25.90 38.60
N THR A 54 -45.35 -25.16 39.43
CA THR A 54 -43.98 -24.66 39.31
C THR A 54 -42.90 -25.73 39.47
N THR A 55 -41.84 -25.70 38.65
CA THR A 55 -40.42 -25.71 39.06
C THR A 55 -39.50 -25.40 37.85
N PRO A 56 -38.31 -24.79 38.05
CA PRO A 56 -37.65 -23.97 37.04
C PRO A 56 -36.49 -24.68 36.33
N SER A 57 -36.39 -24.54 35.01
CA SER A 57 -35.17 -24.77 34.25
C SER A 57 -34.58 -23.40 33.84
N PRO A 58 -33.30 -23.11 34.16
CA PRO A 58 -32.64 -21.90 33.71
C PRO A 58 -32.16 -22.11 32.27
N PHE A 59 -32.11 -21.04 31.47
CA PHE A 59 -31.71 -21.00 30.06
C PHE A 59 -32.78 -21.38 29.02
N HIS A 60 -33.88 -20.63 29.02
CA HIS A 60 -34.49 -20.21 27.77
C HIS A 60 -34.38 -18.69 27.70
N LEU A 61 -33.35 -18.22 27.01
CA LEU A 61 -33.27 -16.84 26.56
C LEU A 61 -34.31 -16.72 25.45
N ALA A 62 -35.54 -16.36 25.84
CA ALA A 62 -36.60 -16.01 24.93
C ALA A 62 -36.12 -14.80 24.13
N LEU A 63 -35.64 -15.06 22.92
CA LEU A 63 -35.53 -14.04 21.90
C LEU A 63 -36.98 -13.75 21.50
N GLU A 64 -37.57 -12.73 22.12
CA GLU A 64 -38.82 -12.15 21.64
C GLU A 64 -38.63 -11.83 20.16
N SER A 65 -39.45 -12.47 19.33
CA SER A 65 -39.58 -12.21 17.91
C SER A 65 -40.15 -10.81 17.73
N SER A 66 -39.30 -9.80 17.74
CA SER A 66 -39.60 -8.50 17.14
C SER A 66 -39.49 -8.66 15.63
N ALA A 67 -40.53 -8.22 14.92
CA ALA A 67 -40.72 -8.30 13.48
C ALA A 67 -39.42 -8.21 12.66
N GLU A 68 -39.20 -9.18 11.77
CA GLU A 68 -38.06 -9.25 10.86
C GLU A 68 -38.03 -8.02 9.93
N GLU A 69 -37.16 -7.06 10.20
CA GLU A 69 -36.55 -6.26 9.14
C GLU A 69 -35.61 -7.20 8.38
N THR A 70 -36.07 -7.70 7.24
CA THR A 70 -35.33 -8.67 6.43
C THR A 70 -34.08 -8.00 5.86
N CYS A 71 -32.91 -8.37 6.38
CA CYS A 71 -31.62 -7.98 5.82
C CYS A 71 -31.40 -8.69 4.48
N GLU A 72 -31.32 -7.94 3.38
CA GLU A 72 -31.12 -8.52 2.05
C GLU A 72 -29.69 -9.03 1.86
N GLN A 73 -29.56 -10.31 1.53
CA GLN A 73 -28.26 -10.92 1.29
C GLN A 73 -27.76 -10.54 -0.12
N THR A 74 -26.62 -9.84 -0.22
CA THR A 74 -26.04 -9.30 -1.48
C THR A 74 -26.05 -10.30 -2.65
N TYR A 75 -25.72 -11.58 -2.39
CA TYR A 75 -25.75 -12.65 -3.40
C TYR A 75 -26.66 -13.83 -3.02
N GLY A 76 -27.51 -13.68 -2.00
CA GLY A 76 -28.39 -14.75 -1.52
C GLY A 76 -27.70 -15.88 -0.74
N PHE A 77 -26.39 -15.77 -0.47
CA PHE A 77 -25.65 -16.75 0.36
C PHE A 77 -24.66 -16.10 1.32
N LEU A 78 -24.30 -14.84 1.11
CA LEU A 78 -23.39 -14.12 2.01
C LEU A 78 -24.16 -13.61 3.24
N PRO A 79 -23.52 -13.61 4.42
CA PRO A 79 -24.18 -13.20 5.66
C PRO A 79 -24.58 -11.73 5.62
N CYS A 80 -25.79 -11.44 6.11
CA CYS A 80 -26.34 -10.11 6.31
C CYS A 80 -26.76 -9.96 7.78
N THR A 81 -26.66 -8.75 8.33
CA THR A 81 -27.06 -8.44 9.71
C THR A 81 -27.55 -7.00 9.81
N THR A 82 -28.57 -6.76 10.63
CA THR A 82 -29.04 -5.42 10.99
C THR A 82 -28.37 -4.90 12.27
N THR A 83 -27.65 -5.76 13.01
CA THR A 83 -27.00 -5.38 14.26
C THR A 83 -25.68 -4.62 14.02
N VAL A 84 -25.41 -3.60 14.85
CA VAL A 84 -24.17 -2.80 14.81
C VAL A 84 -22.92 -3.68 14.89
N ILE A 85 -22.89 -4.64 15.84
CA ILE A 85 -21.73 -5.52 16.05
C ILE A 85 -21.55 -6.47 14.87
N GLY A 86 -22.65 -6.99 14.31
CA GLY A 86 -22.61 -7.83 13.14
C GLY A 86 -22.05 -7.09 11.93
N ASN A 87 -22.52 -5.87 11.67
CA ASN A 87 -22.05 -5.07 10.53
C ASN A 87 -20.59 -4.67 10.70
N LEU A 88 -20.17 -4.31 11.91
CA LEU A 88 -18.75 -4.08 12.21
C LEU A 88 -17.90 -5.33 11.92
N PHE A 89 -18.38 -6.52 12.31
CA PHE A 89 -17.71 -7.77 12.01
C PHE A 89 -17.61 -8.03 10.50
N LEU A 90 -18.69 -7.80 9.75
CA LEU A 90 -18.68 -7.94 8.28
C LEU A 90 -17.73 -6.95 7.61
N ILE A 91 -17.73 -5.68 8.02
CA ILE A 91 -16.77 -4.67 7.52
C ILE A 91 -15.33 -5.12 7.74
N LEU A 92 -15.01 -5.67 8.92
CA LEU A 92 -13.66 -6.16 9.21
C LEU A 92 -13.28 -7.37 8.35
N VAL A 93 -14.20 -8.31 8.15
CA VAL A 93 -13.96 -9.51 7.36
C VAL A 93 -13.83 -9.19 5.88
N TYR A 94 -14.78 -8.46 5.30
CA TYR A 94 -14.74 -8.07 3.90
C TYR A 94 -13.60 -7.07 3.63
N GLY A 95 -13.32 -6.16 4.57
CA GLY A 95 -12.14 -5.29 4.53
C GLY A 95 -10.83 -6.09 4.51
N TYR A 96 -10.72 -7.16 5.30
CA TYR A 96 -9.56 -8.05 5.26
C TYR A 96 -9.43 -8.81 3.92
N LEU A 97 -10.55 -9.21 3.31
CA LEU A 97 -10.55 -9.82 1.97
C LEU A 97 -10.16 -8.82 0.88
N MET A 98 -10.59 -7.56 0.99
CA MET A 98 -10.14 -6.48 0.11
C MET A 98 -8.65 -6.17 0.27
N PHE A 99 -8.14 -6.18 1.51
CA PHE A 99 -6.70 -6.09 1.76
C PHE A 99 -5.93 -7.24 1.09
N PHE A 100 -6.47 -8.46 1.14
CA PHE A 100 -5.88 -9.62 0.48
C PHE A 100 -5.89 -9.46 -1.05
N ALA A 101 -6.98 -8.93 -1.62
CA ALA A 101 -7.06 -8.61 -3.04
C ALA A 101 -6.00 -7.57 -3.46
N ALA A 102 -5.88 -6.47 -2.72
CA ALA A 102 -4.85 -5.44 -2.94
C ALA A 102 -3.44 -6.04 -2.87
N THR A 103 -3.18 -6.93 -1.92
CA THR A 103 -1.89 -7.62 -1.78
C THR A 103 -1.58 -8.52 -2.98
N TYR A 104 -2.57 -9.21 -3.54
CA TYR A 104 -2.43 -10.05 -4.74
C TYR A 104 -2.20 -9.22 -5.99
N LEU A 105 -2.92 -8.11 -6.16
CA LEU A 105 -2.71 -7.14 -7.24
C LEU A 105 -1.30 -6.58 -7.17
N SER A 106 -0.88 -6.08 -6.00
CA SER A 106 0.46 -5.54 -5.77
C SER A 106 1.54 -6.57 -6.07
N SER A 107 1.45 -7.78 -5.49
CA SER A 107 2.43 -8.86 -5.73
C SER A 107 2.46 -9.34 -7.19
N GLY A 108 1.30 -9.41 -7.85
CA GLY A 108 1.19 -9.76 -9.26
C GLY A 108 1.79 -8.70 -10.17
N SER A 109 1.60 -7.42 -9.82
CA SER A 109 2.17 -6.27 -10.53
C SER A 109 3.70 -6.26 -10.43
N GLU A 110 4.27 -6.51 -9.25
CA GLU A 110 5.72 -6.64 -9.06
C GLU A 110 6.32 -7.81 -9.85
N LEU A 111 5.57 -8.91 -9.97
CA LEU A 111 5.97 -10.08 -10.75
C LEU A 111 5.91 -9.81 -12.26
N LEU A 112 4.93 -9.01 -12.71
CA LEU A 112 4.80 -8.61 -14.11
C LEU A 112 5.96 -7.72 -14.55
N LEU A 113 6.47 -6.87 -13.66
CA LEU A 113 7.66 -6.05 -13.92
C LEU A 113 8.91 -6.87 -14.24
N GLN A 114 9.03 -8.06 -13.64
CA GLN A 114 10.16 -8.97 -13.88
C GLN A 114 10.33 -9.34 -15.34
N ILE A 115 9.26 -9.25 -16.13
CA ILE A 115 9.19 -9.92 -17.41
C ILE A 115 9.18 -8.92 -18.54
N LEU A 116 8.54 -7.76 -18.39
CA LEU A 116 8.37 -6.81 -19.50
C LEU A 116 9.11 -5.48 -19.31
N GLY A 117 9.93 -5.35 -18.26
CA GLY A 117 10.83 -4.23 -18.05
C GLY A 117 10.15 -2.90 -17.62
N PRO A 118 10.94 -1.86 -17.34
CA PRO A 118 10.49 -0.64 -16.68
C PRO A 118 9.72 0.36 -17.58
N GLY A 119 9.71 0.16 -18.90
CA GLY A 119 9.12 1.10 -19.85
C GLY A 119 7.59 1.18 -19.76
N ILE A 120 6.89 0.41 -20.58
CA ILE A 120 5.42 0.51 -20.72
C ILE A 120 4.72 0.01 -19.44
N ILE A 121 5.14 -1.11 -18.87
CA ILE A 121 4.40 -1.74 -17.75
C ILE A 121 4.72 -1.11 -16.40
N GLY A 122 5.95 -0.70 -16.18
CA GLY A 122 6.28 0.06 -14.99
C GLY A 122 5.61 1.43 -14.94
N GLY A 123 5.53 2.11 -16.10
CA GLY A 123 4.99 3.47 -16.20
C GLY A 123 3.47 3.53 -16.32
N LEU A 124 2.82 2.53 -16.92
CA LEU A 124 1.37 2.51 -17.14
C LEU A 124 0.64 1.53 -16.23
N PHE A 125 1.12 0.29 -16.13
CA PHE A 125 0.35 -0.78 -15.47
C PHE A 125 0.47 -0.74 -13.95
N LEU A 126 1.65 -0.49 -13.37
CA LEU A 126 1.78 -0.41 -11.91
C LEU A 126 0.92 0.68 -11.27
N PRO A 127 0.92 1.92 -11.80
CA PRO A 127 0.16 2.99 -11.18
C PRO A 127 -1.35 2.69 -11.25
N ILE A 128 -1.83 2.13 -12.37
CA ILE A 128 -3.23 1.70 -12.52
C ILE A 128 -3.56 0.55 -11.56
N LEU A 129 -2.68 -0.45 -11.44
CA LEU A 129 -2.89 -1.62 -10.58
C LEU A 129 -2.88 -1.27 -9.08
N GLY A 130 -2.13 -0.23 -8.68
CA GLY A 130 -2.13 0.26 -7.29
C GLY A 130 -3.48 0.87 -6.89
N ALA A 131 -4.07 1.69 -7.76
CA ALA A 131 -5.37 2.33 -7.53
C ALA A 131 -6.59 1.45 -7.93
N LEU A 132 -6.34 0.25 -8.47
CA LEU A 132 -7.41 -0.62 -8.99
C LEU A 132 -8.39 -1.14 -7.91
N PRO A 133 -7.98 -1.52 -6.68
CA PRO A 133 -8.92 -1.89 -5.63
C PRO A 133 -9.92 -0.78 -5.31
N ASP A 134 -9.42 0.46 -5.20
CA ASP A 134 -10.25 1.64 -4.91
C ASP A 134 -11.20 1.94 -6.08
N ALA A 135 -10.69 1.93 -7.31
CA ALA A 135 -11.48 2.14 -8.51
C ALA A 135 -12.57 1.07 -8.68
N LEU A 136 -12.28 -0.19 -8.32
CA LEU A 136 -13.25 -1.28 -8.42
C LEU A 136 -14.34 -1.17 -7.35
N LEU A 137 -13.99 -0.79 -6.10
CA LEU A 137 -14.98 -0.52 -5.06
C LEU A 137 -15.94 0.60 -5.49
N ILE A 138 -15.40 1.71 -6.01
CA ILE A 138 -16.21 2.81 -6.55
C ILE A 138 -17.10 2.34 -7.69
N LEU A 139 -16.54 1.59 -8.64
CA LEU A 139 -17.27 1.06 -9.80
C LEU A 139 -18.45 0.18 -9.36
N VAL A 140 -18.20 -0.78 -8.47
CA VAL A 140 -19.22 -1.72 -7.99
C VAL A 140 -20.30 -1.00 -7.19
N SER A 141 -19.92 -0.05 -6.33
CA SER A 141 -20.88 0.77 -5.57
C SER A 141 -21.86 1.55 -6.46
N GLY A 142 -21.45 1.95 -7.67
CA GLY A 142 -22.33 2.67 -8.60
C GLY A 142 -23.07 1.79 -9.61
N LEU A 143 -22.59 0.57 -9.86
CA LEU A 143 -23.23 -0.38 -10.78
C LEU A 143 -24.29 -1.24 -10.09
N SER A 144 -24.23 -1.38 -8.78
CA SER A 144 -25.14 -2.24 -8.03
C SER A 144 -26.53 -1.61 -7.85
N GLY A 145 -27.57 -2.46 -7.87
CA GLY A 145 -28.95 -2.12 -7.56
C GLY A 145 -29.65 -1.07 -8.45
N SER A 146 -30.77 -0.54 -7.94
CA SER A 146 -31.55 0.53 -8.58
C SER A 146 -30.81 1.86 -8.51
N ASN A 147 -31.35 2.92 -9.14
CA ASN A 147 -30.69 4.23 -9.11
C ASN A 147 -30.65 4.82 -7.70
N GLU A 148 -31.65 4.49 -6.86
CA GLU A 148 -31.76 4.95 -5.47
C GLU A 148 -30.71 4.28 -4.58
N THR A 149 -30.54 2.95 -4.69
CA THR A 149 -29.51 2.22 -3.94
C THR A 149 -28.11 2.65 -4.39
N ALA A 150 -27.91 2.83 -5.70
CA ALA A 150 -26.66 3.32 -6.24
C ALA A 150 -26.33 4.74 -5.75
N GLN A 151 -27.31 5.62 -5.56
CA GLN A 151 -27.04 6.96 -5.02
C GLN A 151 -26.51 6.88 -3.57
N SER A 152 -27.08 6.03 -2.71
CA SER A 152 -26.56 5.81 -1.34
C SER A 152 -25.17 5.19 -1.36
N GLN A 153 -24.99 4.11 -2.13
CA GLN A 153 -23.75 3.36 -2.20
C GLN A 153 -22.60 4.17 -2.85
N VAL A 154 -22.88 5.08 -3.78
CA VAL A 154 -21.86 5.95 -4.39
C VAL A 154 -21.25 6.91 -3.35
N SER A 155 -21.95 7.24 -2.26
CA SER A 155 -21.37 7.97 -1.13
C SER A 155 -20.24 7.18 -0.44
N VAL A 156 -20.38 5.84 -0.36
CA VAL A 156 -19.29 4.95 0.11
C VAL A 156 -18.07 5.08 -0.80
N GLY A 157 -18.27 5.09 -2.11
CA GLY A 157 -17.21 5.29 -3.10
C GLY A 157 -16.51 6.65 -3.01
N MET A 158 -17.28 7.73 -2.84
CA MET A 158 -16.72 9.07 -2.67
C MET A 158 -15.94 9.21 -1.36
N GLY A 159 -16.46 8.64 -0.28
CA GLY A 159 -15.75 8.62 1.01
C GLY A 159 -14.48 7.80 0.97
N LEU A 160 -14.43 6.68 0.25
CA LEU A 160 -13.18 5.96 -0.03
C LEU A 160 -12.18 6.84 -0.80
N LEU A 161 -12.61 7.48 -1.89
CA LEU A 161 -11.73 8.36 -2.69
C LEU A 161 -11.12 9.48 -1.83
N ALA A 162 -11.97 10.20 -1.08
CA ALA A 162 -11.53 11.26 -0.20
C ALA A 162 -10.63 10.73 0.94
N GLY A 163 -11.07 9.65 1.59
CA GLY A 163 -10.37 9.02 2.70
C GLY A 163 -9.00 8.50 2.30
N SER A 164 -8.87 7.82 1.16
CA SER A 164 -7.61 7.31 0.62
C SER A 164 -6.60 8.44 0.41
N THR A 165 -7.01 9.51 -0.29
CA THR A 165 -6.14 10.66 -0.57
C THR A 165 -5.75 11.39 0.71
N VAL A 166 -6.71 11.67 1.59
CA VAL A 166 -6.43 12.38 2.85
C VAL A 166 -5.54 11.53 3.75
N MET A 167 -5.82 10.23 3.94
CA MET A 167 -5.02 9.33 4.77
C MET A 167 -3.57 9.21 4.28
N LEU A 168 -3.36 9.08 2.97
CA LEU A 168 -2.02 9.02 2.37
C LEU A 168 -1.21 10.29 2.66
N LEU A 169 -1.83 11.47 2.48
CA LEU A 169 -1.18 12.76 2.68
C LEU A 169 -1.06 13.23 4.13
N THR A 170 -1.74 12.58 5.06
CA THR A 170 -1.78 13.00 6.47
C THR A 170 -1.14 11.96 7.37
N VAL A 171 -1.87 10.86 7.63
CA VAL A 171 -1.47 9.80 8.56
C VAL A 171 -0.23 9.07 8.05
N ILE A 172 -0.21 8.66 6.79
CA ILE A 172 0.91 7.89 6.24
C ILE A 172 2.11 8.80 6.03
N TRP A 173 1.93 9.95 5.37
CA TRP A 173 2.97 10.96 5.18
C TRP A 173 3.61 11.39 6.51
N GLY A 174 2.80 11.73 7.52
CA GLY A 174 3.26 12.12 8.85
C GLY A 174 4.03 11.00 9.55
N SER A 175 3.54 9.75 9.45
CA SER A 175 4.23 8.58 9.98
C SER A 175 5.60 8.36 9.33
N CYS A 176 5.70 8.56 8.01
CA CYS A 176 6.98 8.49 7.29
C CYS A 176 7.97 9.56 7.77
N VAL A 177 7.52 10.77 8.09
CA VAL A 177 8.38 11.81 8.68
C VAL A 177 8.86 11.42 10.08
N VAL A 178 7.96 10.95 10.95
CA VAL A 178 8.30 10.55 12.33
C VAL A 178 9.29 9.38 12.36
N VAL A 179 9.03 8.35 11.55
CA VAL A 179 9.84 7.12 11.52
C VAL A 179 11.15 7.33 10.75
N GLY A 180 11.13 8.17 9.72
CA GLY A 180 12.30 8.48 8.89
C GLY A 180 13.22 9.57 9.44
N LYS A 181 12.87 10.21 10.57
CA LYS A 181 13.62 11.35 11.11
C LYS A 181 15.09 11.02 11.37
N CYS A 182 15.93 11.97 11.00
CA CYS A 182 17.37 12.00 11.24
C CYS A 182 17.78 13.38 11.76
N ASP A 183 19.00 13.47 12.31
CA ASP A 183 19.56 14.74 12.77
C ASP A 183 19.79 15.69 11.60
N MET A 184 19.33 16.93 11.74
CA MET A 184 19.51 17.99 10.75
C MET A 184 20.88 18.65 10.94
N LEU A 185 21.59 18.82 9.84
CA LEU A 185 22.84 19.59 9.77
C LEU A 185 22.49 21.05 9.50
N GLU A 186 22.73 21.92 10.49
CA GLU A 186 22.28 23.33 10.47
C GLU A 186 22.89 24.14 9.32
N THR A 187 24.06 23.75 8.82
CA THR A 187 24.80 24.44 7.76
C THR A 187 24.23 24.19 6.35
N GLU A 188 23.65 23.01 6.10
CA GLU A 188 23.14 22.59 4.78
C GLU A 188 21.62 22.34 4.76
N ASN A 189 20.96 22.51 5.91
CA ASN A 189 19.54 22.20 6.12
C ASN A 189 19.16 20.80 5.60
N SER A 190 20.07 19.82 5.75
CA SER A 190 19.96 18.46 5.22
C SER A 190 20.06 17.43 6.35
N ALA A 191 19.34 16.31 6.19
CA ALA A 191 19.31 15.21 7.13
C ALA A 191 20.54 14.31 6.96
N ILE A 192 21.21 13.99 8.07
CA ILE A 192 22.37 13.09 8.08
C ILE A 192 21.87 11.64 8.09
N ASP A 193 22.17 10.89 7.02
CA ASP A 193 21.75 9.49 6.89
C ASP A 193 22.11 8.67 8.14
N ARG A 194 21.13 7.87 8.61
CA ARG A 194 21.24 6.93 9.74
C ARG A 194 21.57 7.53 11.12
N LYS A 195 21.70 8.85 11.26
CA LYS A 195 22.00 9.50 12.55
C LYS A 195 20.72 10.05 13.18
N ASP A 196 20.34 9.55 14.34
CA ASP A 196 19.17 10.02 15.11
C ASP A 196 19.55 10.13 16.59
N THR A 197 20.34 11.15 16.93
CA THR A 197 20.75 11.44 18.31
C THR A 197 19.79 12.43 18.98
N LYS A 198 19.18 13.33 18.20
CA LYS A 198 18.21 14.33 18.66
C LYS A 198 16.83 13.69 18.74
N ARG A 199 16.58 12.92 19.82
CA ARG A 199 15.35 12.12 20.05
C ARG A 199 14.06 12.86 19.67
N PHE A 200 13.82 14.04 20.25
CA PHE A 200 12.64 14.87 19.99
C PHE A 200 13.05 16.33 19.80
N SER A 201 13.70 16.63 18.67
CA SER A 201 13.94 18.02 18.27
C SER A 201 13.01 18.39 17.12
N LEU A 202 12.07 19.32 17.36
CA LEU A 202 11.04 19.73 16.40
C LEU A 202 11.61 20.31 15.10
N THR A 203 12.74 21.00 15.21
CA THR A 203 13.44 21.66 14.10
C THR A 203 14.82 21.06 13.83
N GLY A 204 15.45 20.46 14.84
CA GLY A 204 16.76 19.83 14.72
C GLY A 204 16.75 18.38 14.24
N SER A 205 15.57 17.78 14.04
CA SER A 205 15.40 16.47 13.40
C SER A 205 14.36 16.53 12.28
N GLY A 206 14.56 15.77 11.22
CA GLY A 206 13.70 15.80 10.04
C GLY A 206 14.10 14.78 8.97
N VAL A 207 13.41 14.84 7.84
CA VAL A 207 13.67 14.00 6.66
C VAL A 207 14.03 14.90 5.48
N SER A 208 15.03 14.50 4.71
CA SER A 208 15.40 15.20 3.46
C SER A 208 15.14 14.31 2.25
N THR A 209 14.69 14.95 1.18
CA THR A 209 14.38 14.32 -0.12
C THR A 209 15.10 15.04 -1.25
N ASP A 210 15.14 14.41 -2.42
CA ASP A 210 15.66 15.01 -3.62
C ASP A 210 14.69 16.03 -4.26
N ILE A 211 15.22 16.84 -5.18
CA ILE A 211 14.44 17.86 -5.92
C ILE A 211 13.32 17.22 -6.77
N TRP A 212 13.52 15.99 -7.23
CA TRP A 212 12.56 15.26 -8.03
C TRP A 212 11.31 14.87 -7.26
N THR A 213 11.43 14.64 -5.95
CA THR A 213 10.28 14.46 -5.07
C THR A 213 9.38 15.69 -5.07
N CYS A 214 9.95 16.90 -5.20
CA CYS A 214 9.16 18.13 -5.36
C CYS A 214 8.39 18.17 -6.69
N TYR A 215 8.96 17.65 -7.79
CA TYR A 215 8.23 17.53 -9.06
C TYR A 215 7.05 16.56 -8.94
N ALA A 216 7.22 15.43 -8.23
CA ALA A 216 6.12 14.51 -7.94
C ALA A 216 4.99 15.19 -7.15
N ALA A 217 5.33 16.01 -6.14
CA ALA A 217 4.36 16.80 -5.39
C ALA A 217 3.61 17.82 -6.27
N ARG A 218 4.28 18.45 -7.25
CA ARG A 218 3.65 19.38 -8.20
C ARG A 218 2.65 18.67 -9.11
N ILE A 219 3.00 17.49 -9.61
CA ILE A 219 2.12 16.68 -10.44
C ILE A 219 0.87 16.26 -9.66
N MET A 220 1.06 15.84 -8.40
CA MET A 220 -0.04 15.56 -7.49
C MET A 220 -0.92 16.80 -7.27
N ALA A 221 -0.35 18.00 -7.08
CA ALA A 221 -1.15 19.22 -6.96
C ALA A 221 -1.98 19.52 -8.24
N ILE A 222 -1.43 19.23 -9.42
CA ILE A 222 -2.14 19.37 -10.71
C ILE A 222 -3.30 18.37 -10.83
N SER A 223 -3.19 17.19 -10.21
CA SER A 223 -4.25 16.15 -10.24
C SER A 223 -5.59 16.60 -9.63
N VAL A 224 -5.58 17.71 -8.88
CA VAL A 224 -6.77 18.33 -8.26
C VAL A 224 -7.59 19.12 -9.27
N LEU A 225 -7.03 19.48 -10.44
CA LEU A 225 -7.69 20.35 -11.41
C LEU A 225 -9.08 19.83 -11.88
N PRO A 226 -9.27 18.54 -12.20
CA PRO A 226 -10.59 18.01 -12.54
C PRO A 226 -11.64 18.23 -11.44
N PHE A 227 -11.27 18.07 -10.17
CA PHE A 227 -12.16 18.31 -9.04
C PHE A 227 -12.64 19.77 -8.99
N ILE A 228 -11.71 20.72 -9.15
CA ILE A 228 -12.02 22.15 -9.16
C ILE A 228 -12.95 22.49 -10.33
N VAL A 229 -12.70 21.91 -11.51
CA VAL A 229 -13.52 22.16 -12.70
C VAL A 229 -14.94 21.63 -12.52
N VAL A 230 -15.10 20.42 -11.99
CA VAL A 230 -16.42 19.86 -11.68
C VAL A 230 -17.16 20.74 -10.67
N GLN A 231 -16.49 21.15 -9.59
CA GLN A 231 -17.08 22.00 -8.56
C GLN A 231 -17.52 23.36 -9.09
N LEU A 232 -16.67 24.02 -9.90
CA LEU A 232 -16.95 25.32 -10.47
C LEU A 232 -18.16 25.27 -11.42
N LEU A 233 -18.19 24.27 -12.31
CA LEU A 233 -19.23 24.16 -13.34
C LEU A 233 -20.60 23.79 -12.75
N GLN A 234 -20.64 23.18 -11.57
CA GLN A 234 -21.90 22.84 -10.90
C GLN A 234 -22.61 24.01 -10.23
N THR A 235 -21.90 25.11 -9.96
CA THR A 235 -22.54 26.36 -9.48
C THR A 235 -23.48 26.98 -10.53
N LEU A 236 -23.44 26.48 -11.77
CA LEU A 236 -24.38 26.84 -12.84
C LEU A 236 -25.68 26.04 -12.66
N HIS A 237 -26.69 26.66 -12.05
CA HIS A 237 -28.01 26.10 -11.65
C HIS A 237 -28.85 25.35 -12.72
N SER A 238 -28.37 25.16 -13.95
CA SER A 238 -29.13 24.47 -15.01
C SER A 238 -28.89 22.95 -14.98
N THR A 239 -29.94 22.15 -15.15
CA THR A 239 -29.87 20.68 -15.21
C THR A 239 -28.99 20.18 -16.37
N SER A 240 -29.12 20.79 -17.55
CA SER A 240 -28.22 20.54 -18.69
C SER A 240 -26.79 20.98 -18.39
N GLY A 241 -26.61 22.02 -17.57
CA GLY A 241 -25.33 22.50 -17.09
C GLY A 241 -24.61 21.49 -16.19
N ARG A 242 -25.34 20.84 -15.27
CA ARG A 242 -24.79 19.79 -14.39
C ARG A 242 -24.29 18.57 -15.17
N ARG A 243 -25.07 18.08 -16.14
CA ARG A 243 -24.65 16.95 -16.99
C ARG A 243 -23.42 17.30 -17.85
N LEU A 244 -23.40 18.52 -18.40
CA LEU A 244 -22.25 19.03 -19.15
C LEU A 244 -21.00 19.19 -18.25
N ALA A 245 -21.19 19.64 -17.00
CA ALA A 245 -20.12 19.76 -16.01
C ALA A 245 -19.44 18.43 -15.72
N VAL A 246 -20.23 17.39 -15.44
CA VAL A 246 -19.72 16.03 -15.20
C VAL A 246 -18.98 15.49 -16.43
N LEU A 247 -19.51 15.71 -17.64
CA LEU A 247 -18.87 15.28 -18.88
C LEU A 247 -17.52 15.99 -19.13
N ILE A 248 -17.46 17.32 -18.92
CA ILE A 248 -16.22 18.10 -19.04
C ILE A 248 -15.19 17.61 -18.01
N GLY A 249 -15.63 17.39 -16.76
CA GLY A 249 -14.79 16.82 -15.71
C GLY A 249 -14.23 15.44 -16.09
N LEU A 250 -15.07 14.56 -16.65
CA LEU A 250 -14.68 13.23 -17.09
C LEU A 250 -13.62 13.29 -18.19
N ILE A 251 -13.84 14.10 -19.22
CA ILE A 251 -12.89 14.30 -20.33
C ILE A 251 -11.56 14.82 -19.80
N LEU A 252 -11.60 15.81 -18.89
CA LEU A 252 -10.40 16.39 -18.29
C LEU A 252 -9.64 15.37 -17.43
N SER A 253 -10.35 14.58 -16.62
CA SER A 253 -9.74 13.52 -15.80
C SER A 253 -9.07 12.46 -16.67
N LEU A 254 -9.74 11.99 -17.73
CA LEU A 254 -9.16 11.04 -18.68
C LEU A 254 -7.96 11.62 -19.44
N ALA A 255 -8.02 12.89 -19.84
CA ALA A 255 -6.90 13.57 -20.50
C ALA A 255 -5.68 13.67 -19.58
N ILE A 256 -5.86 14.04 -18.30
CA ILE A 256 -4.78 14.08 -17.32
C ILE A 256 -4.25 12.66 -17.05
N LEU A 257 -5.12 11.65 -16.96
CA LEU A 257 -4.72 10.26 -16.76
C LEU A 257 -3.80 9.78 -17.89
N ILE A 258 -4.24 9.96 -19.13
CA ILE A 258 -3.47 9.57 -20.31
C ILE A 258 -2.15 10.33 -20.34
N THR A 259 -2.16 11.64 -20.07
CA THR A 259 -0.95 12.47 -20.04
C THR A 259 0.03 12.00 -18.96
N TYR A 260 -0.45 11.70 -17.76
CA TYR A 260 0.35 11.20 -16.65
C TYR A 260 0.96 9.84 -16.96
N CYS A 261 0.16 8.91 -17.49
CA CYS A 261 0.62 7.60 -17.92
C CYS A 261 1.68 7.69 -19.03
N LEU A 262 1.47 8.54 -20.04
CA LEU A 262 2.47 8.77 -21.10
C LEU A 262 3.76 9.34 -20.50
N TYR A 263 3.64 10.33 -19.60
CA TYR A 263 4.80 10.91 -18.91
C TYR A 263 5.59 9.87 -18.11
N GLN A 264 4.93 8.97 -17.39
CA GLN A 264 5.59 7.89 -16.66
C GLN A 264 6.24 6.84 -17.56
N VAL A 265 5.67 6.57 -18.74
CA VAL A 265 6.25 5.67 -19.75
C VAL A 265 7.50 6.28 -20.40
N PHE A 266 7.47 7.57 -20.74
CA PHE A 266 8.61 8.25 -21.36
C PHE A 266 9.72 8.62 -20.38
N GLN A 267 9.37 8.88 -19.12
CA GLN A 267 10.33 9.17 -18.05
C GLN A 267 10.07 8.30 -16.83
N PRO A 268 10.53 7.04 -16.81
CA PRO A 268 10.35 6.14 -15.67
C PRO A 268 11.32 6.46 -14.51
N TRP A 269 11.49 7.73 -14.12
CA TRP A 269 12.50 8.14 -13.13
C TRP A 269 12.28 7.49 -11.75
N ILE A 270 11.02 7.29 -11.34
CA ILE A 270 10.68 6.64 -10.06
C ILE A 270 11.22 5.20 -10.08
N GLN A 271 11.08 4.52 -11.21
CA GLN A 271 11.54 3.16 -11.38
C GLN A 271 13.06 3.09 -11.53
N GLU A 272 13.68 4.04 -12.23
CA GLU A 272 15.14 4.11 -12.32
C GLU A 272 15.78 4.29 -10.93
N ARG A 273 15.13 5.05 -10.04
CA ARG A 273 15.56 5.15 -8.63
C ARG A 273 15.40 3.85 -7.87
N LYS A 274 14.27 3.16 -8.01
CA LYS A 274 14.08 1.82 -7.45
C LYS A 274 15.18 0.87 -7.93
N LEU A 275 15.52 0.92 -9.21
CA LEU A 275 16.56 0.09 -9.83
C LEU A 275 17.93 0.42 -9.23
N LYS A 276 18.34 1.69 -9.21
CA LYS A 276 19.65 2.13 -8.65
C LYS A 276 19.79 1.73 -7.18
N TYR A 277 18.73 1.87 -6.39
CA TYR A 277 18.71 1.48 -4.99
C TYR A 277 18.84 -0.04 -4.81
N THR A 278 18.10 -0.81 -5.61
CA THR A 278 18.10 -2.27 -5.51
C THR A 278 19.41 -2.87 -6.04
N ARG A 279 20.02 -2.24 -7.05
CA ARG A 279 21.35 -2.55 -7.56
C ARG A 279 22.40 -2.46 -6.47
N HIS A 280 22.42 -1.35 -5.74
CA HIS A 280 23.34 -1.16 -4.63
C HIS A 280 23.21 -2.25 -3.55
N LYS A 281 21.97 -2.59 -3.18
CA LYS A 281 21.74 -3.69 -2.23
C LYS A 281 22.22 -5.03 -2.77
N LEU A 282 22.11 -5.26 -4.09
CA LEU A 282 22.54 -6.53 -4.68
C LEU A 282 24.05 -6.69 -4.54
N VAL A 283 24.82 -5.64 -4.86
CA VAL A 283 26.28 -5.60 -4.66
C VAL A 283 26.62 -5.88 -3.20
N MET A 284 26.01 -5.17 -2.26
CA MET A 284 26.16 -5.40 -0.82
C MET A 284 25.88 -6.86 -0.43
N SER A 285 24.75 -7.42 -0.89
CA SER A 285 24.35 -8.78 -0.56
C SER A 285 25.26 -9.84 -1.20
N GLY A 286 25.77 -9.58 -2.41
CA GLY A 286 26.67 -10.51 -3.11
C GLY A 286 28.05 -10.54 -2.48
N ILE A 287 28.56 -9.37 -2.07
CA ILE A 287 29.77 -9.28 -1.24
C ILE A 287 29.55 -10.07 0.04
N LEU A 288 28.54 -9.74 0.87
CA LEU A 288 28.32 -10.46 2.13
C LEU A 288 28.17 -11.98 1.94
N LYS A 289 27.47 -12.44 0.90
CA LYS A 289 27.31 -13.87 0.60
C LYS A 289 28.64 -14.54 0.23
N HIS A 290 29.46 -13.88 -0.59
CA HIS A 290 30.76 -14.41 -0.98
C HIS A 290 31.73 -14.45 0.20
N LEU A 291 31.66 -13.43 1.06
CA LEU A 291 32.56 -13.28 2.20
C LEU A 291 32.24 -14.21 3.36
N ARG A 292 30.97 -14.64 3.51
CA ARG A 292 30.46 -15.35 4.70
C ARG A 292 31.13 -14.85 5.99
N PRO A 293 31.07 -13.54 6.29
CA PRO A 293 31.91 -12.95 7.32
C PRO A 293 31.41 -13.23 8.74
N LEU A 294 30.71 -14.36 8.96
CA LEU A 294 30.09 -14.69 10.22
C LEU A 294 30.81 -15.85 10.90
N THR A 295 31.01 -15.71 12.20
CA THR A 295 31.39 -16.80 13.11
C THR A 295 30.16 -17.66 13.44
N ASP A 296 30.39 -18.85 14.01
CA ASP A 296 29.33 -19.81 14.38
C ASP A 296 28.30 -19.24 15.40
N ASP A 297 28.69 -18.17 16.11
CA ASP A 297 27.87 -17.40 17.04
C ASP A 297 27.15 -16.20 16.38
N GLY A 298 27.13 -16.11 15.05
CA GLY A 298 26.45 -15.05 14.31
C GLY A 298 27.07 -13.65 14.43
N SER A 299 28.23 -13.52 15.09
CA SER A 299 29.00 -12.28 15.13
C SER A 299 29.91 -12.14 13.90
N LEU A 300 30.51 -10.97 13.70
CA LEU A 300 31.43 -10.74 12.57
C LEU A 300 32.76 -11.46 12.83
N ASP A 301 33.15 -12.35 11.91
CA ASP A 301 34.49 -12.93 11.92
C ASP A 301 35.51 -11.89 11.44
N VAL A 302 36.03 -11.13 12.40
CA VAL A 302 37.04 -10.08 12.18
C VAL A 302 38.28 -10.65 11.48
N ASN A 303 38.67 -11.89 11.75
CA ASN A 303 39.84 -12.50 11.12
C ASN A 303 39.60 -12.82 9.64
N ALA A 304 38.39 -13.26 9.29
CA ALA A 304 38.02 -13.49 7.89
C ALA A 304 37.95 -12.16 7.11
N VAL A 305 37.40 -11.11 7.72
CA VAL A 305 37.33 -9.77 7.11
C VAL A 305 38.72 -9.15 6.96
N GLN A 306 39.62 -9.35 7.94
CA GLN A 306 41.00 -8.86 7.85
C GLN A 306 41.79 -9.56 6.74
N LYS A 307 41.72 -10.90 6.66
CA LYS A 307 42.35 -11.66 5.56
C LYS A 307 41.85 -11.24 4.18
N LEU A 308 40.56 -10.90 4.09
CA LEU A 308 39.98 -10.40 2.86
C LEU A 308 40.55 -9.02 2.49
N PHE A 309 40.64 -8.10 3.44
CA PHE A 309 41.24 -6.79 3.19
C PHE A 309 42.66 -6.95 2.64
N GLU A 310 43.47 -7.81 3.26
CA GLU A 310 44.82 -8.14 2.78
C GLU A 310 44.83 -8.82 1.40
N THR A 311 43.74 -9.51 1.02
CA THR A 311 43.60 -10.12 -0.32
C THR A 311 43.21 -9.10 -1.39
N ILE A 312 42.50 -8.04 -1.02
CA ILE A 312 42.06 -6.98 -1.95
C ILE A 312 43.14 -5.92 -2.10
N ASP A 313 43.92 -5.66 -1.05
CA ASP A 313 45.06 -4.75 -1.03
C ASP A 313 46.24 -5.33 -1.82
N GLU A 314 46.12 -5.30 -3.17
CA GLU A 314 47.11 -5.86 -4.08
C GLU A 314 48.48 -5.18 -3.95
N ASN A 315 48.48 -3.88 -3.66
CA ASN A 315 49.70 -3.09 -3.53
C ASN A 315 50.31 -3.11 -2.11
N ASN A 316 49.61 -3.69 -1.13
CA ASN A 316 49.98 -3.78 0.28
C ASN A 316 50.30 -2.42 0.94
N ASP A 317 49.63 -1.35 0.51
CA ASP A 317 49.81 -0.01 1.09
C ASP A 317 49.02 0.17 2.40
N GLY A 318 48.21 -0.83 2.78
CA GLY A 318 47.38 -0.82 3.98
C GLY A 318 46.04 -0.11 3.79
N PHE A 319 45.69 0.26 2.55
CA PHE A 319 44.46 0.97 2.20
C PHE A 319 43.82 0.36 0.96
N LEU A 320 42.47 0.41 0.86
CA LEU A 320 41.79 0.03 -0.39
C LEU A 320 41.46 1.26 -1.23
N SER A 321 41.99 1.28 -2.44
CA SER A 321 41.68 2.28 -3.47
C SER A 321 40.43 1.92 -4.27
N ALA A 322 39.87 2.90 -5.00
CA ALA A 322 38.76 2.67 -5.92
C ALA A 322 39.08 1.60 -6.98
N SER A 323 40.34 1.51 -7.42
CA SER A 323 40.81 0.54 -8.40
C SER A 323 40.78 -0.90 -7.84
N GLU A 324 41.20 -1.10 -6.60
CA GLU A 324 41.19 -2.42 -5.93
C GLU A 324 39.77 -2.87 -5.60
N LEU A 325 38.90 -1.94 -5.18
CA LEU A 325 37.47 -2.21 -5.04
C LEU A 325 36.82 -2.57 -6.39
N LYS A 326 37.24 -1.93 -7.48
CA LYS A 326 36.79 -2.27 -8.83
C LYS A 326 37.20 -3.69 -9.19
N ALA A 327 38.43 -4.09 -8.86
CA ALA A 327 38.91 -5.45 -9.05
C ALA A 327 38.11 -6.46 -8.22
N LEU A 328 37.78 -6.17 -6.97
CA LEU A 328 36.90 -7.01 -6.14
C LEU A 328 35.50 -7.16 -6.76
N VAL A 329 34.88 -6.05 -7.19
CA VAL A 329 33.55 -6.07 -7.83
C VAL A 329 33.57 -6.87 -9.14
N ILE A 330 34.69 -6.88 -9.87
CA ILE A 330 34.88 -7.69 -11.07
C ILE A 330 35.14 -9.17 -10.72
N GLY A 331 35.93 -9.43 -9.68
CA GLY A 331 36.36 -10.76 -9.25
C GLY A 331 35.25 -11.58 -8.58
N ILE A 332 34.34 -10.91 -7.87
CA ILE A 332 33.09 -11.51 -7.43
C ILE A 332 32.27 -11.75 -8.70
N ARG A 333 32.23 -13.01 -9.18
CA ARG A 333 31.38 -13.42 -10.30
C ARG A 333 29.92 -13.22 -9.90
N PHE A 334 29.39 -12.03 -10.12
CA PHE A 334 27.96 -11.79 -10.16
C PHE A 334 27.46 -12.45 -11.44
N GLU A 335 27.08 -13.72 -11.36
CA GLU A 335 26.84 -14.60 -12.52
C GLU A 335 25.86 -14.11 -13.60
N GLU A 336 25.16 -12.97 -13.44
CA GLU A 336 24.13 -12.55 -14.40
C GLU A 336 23.95 -11.02 -14.50
N VAL A 337 24.97 -10.21 -14.17
CA VAL A 337 24.73 -8.76 -14.09
C VAL A 337 25.82 -7.88 -14.67
N ASP A 338 25.50 -7.27 -15.81
CA ASP A 338 26.23 -6.13 -16.34
C ASP A 338 25.88 -4.89 -15.49
N PHE A 339 26.82 -4.51 -14.63
CA PHE A 339 26.73 -3.30 -13.83
C PHE A 339 27.71 -2.27 -14.34
N ASP A 340 27.34 -0.99 -14.25
CA ASP A 340 28.34 0.08 -14.24
C ASP A 340 29.22 -0.10 -13.00
N LYS A 341 30.40 -0.65 -13.23
CA LYS A 341 31.40 -0.98 -12.21
C LYS A 341 31.86 0.29 -11.48
N ASP A 342 31.86 1.43 -12.17
CA ASP A 342 32.29 2.71 -11.60
C ASP A 342 31.23 3.28 -10.65
N ASP A 343 29.93 3.16 -10.98
CA ASP A 343 28.83 3.50 -10.06
C ASP A 343 28.81 2.61 -8.80
N ALA A 344 29.10 1.31 -8.95
CA ALA A 344 29.18 0.38 -7.82
C ALA A 344 30.34 0.75 -6.88
N VAL A 345 31.52 1.01 -7.43
CA VAL A 345 32.72 1.40 -6.66
C VAL A 345 32.52 2.74 -5.98
N SER A 346 31.93 3.73 -6.66
CA SER A 346 31.62 5.03 -6.07
C SER A 346 30.73 4.90 -4.84
N LYS A 347 29.72 4.03 -4.90
CA LYS A 347 28.82 3.76 -3.77
C LYS A 347 29.51 2.98 -2.64
N LEU A 348 30.35 2.00 -2.97
CA LEU A 348 31.19 1.34 -1.95
C LEU A 348 32.07 2.35 -1.24
N MET A 349 32.80 3.18 -1.98
CA MET A 349 33.66 4.19 -1.38
C MET A 349 32.86 5.08 -0.42
N LYS A 350 31.67 5.53 -0.83
CA LYS A 350 30.78 6.32 0.03
C LYS A 350 30.27 5.58 1.29
N ASP A 351 30.07 4.26 1.21
CA ASP A 351 29.56 3.46 2.32
C ASP A 351 30.64 3.10 3.35
N PHE A 352 31.92 3.03 2.94
CA PHE A 352 33.05 2.62 3.79
C PHE A 352 33.97 3.78 4.20
N ASP A 353 34.37 4.67 3.27
CA ASP A 353 35.27 5.81 3.53
C ASP A 353 34.55 6.86 4.40
N THR A 354 34.76 6.73 5.71
CA THR A 354 34.16 7.59 6.74
C THR A 354 35.05 8.81 7.02
N SER A 355 36.35 8.68 6.75
CA SER A 355 37.38 9.70 6.90
C SER A 355 37.44 10.68 5.72
N HIS A 356 36.78 10.36 4.60
CA HIS A 356 36.72 11.12 3.36
C HIS A 356 38.10 11.36 2.73
N ASN A 357 39.02 10.42 2.89
CA ASN A 357 40.37 10.50 2.33
C ASN A 357 40.49 9.79 0.96
N ASN A 358 39.36 9.34 0.36
CA ASN A 358 39.26 8.57 -0.88
C ASN A 358 40.01 7.23 -0.85
N LYS A 359 40.28 6.72 0.35
CA LYS A 359 40.88 5.41 0.62
C LYS A 359 40.05 4.74 1.72
N ILE A 360 40.05 3.42 1.79
CA ILE A 360 39.38 2.70 2.89
C ILE A 360 40.45 2.10 3.79
N GLU A 361 40.47 2.53 5.04
CA GLU A 361 41.31 1.95 6.09
C GLU A 361 40.73 0.62 6.59
N MET A 362 41.58 -0.28 7.11
CA MET A 362 41.14 -1.56 7.70
C MET A 362 40.00 -1.39 8.72
N ALA A 363 40.11 -0.38 9.59
CA ALA A 363 39.09 -0.10 10.59
C ALA A 363 37.74 0.34 9.98
N GLU A 364 37.80 1.14 8.91
CA GLU A 364 36.62 1.56 8.14
C GLU A 364 35.99 0.38 7.41
N PHE A 365 36.83 -0.50 6.84
CA PHE A 365 36.38 -1.71 6.16
C PHE A 365 35.62 -2.65 7.10
N ILE A 366 36.20 -2.97 8.27
CA ILE A 366 35.55 -3.83 9.28
C ILE A 366 34.23 -3.21 9.73
N LYS A 367 34.22 -1.90 10.03
CA LYS A 367 33.02 -1.18 10.46
C LYS A 367 31.94 -1.15 9.38
N GLY A 368 32.33 -0.97 8.11
CA GLY A 368 31.40 -0.98 6.99
C GLY A 368 30.76 -2.35 6.77
N ILE A 369 31.53 -3.44 6.84
CA ILE A 369 30.98 -4.81 6.76
C ILE A 369 30.04 -5.09 7.94
N GLN A 370 30.38 -4.67 9.16
CA GLN A 370 29.48 -4.78 10.31
C GLN A 370 28.14 -4.05 10.06
N ASN A 371 28.19 -2.81 9.60
CA ASN A 371 26.99 -2.02 9.29
C ASN A 371 26.12 -2.67 8.20
N TRP A 372 26.75 -3.28 7.20
CA TRP A 372 26.07 -4.02 6.14
C TRP A 372 25.43 -5.30 6.65
N LEU A 373 26.10 -6.02 7.56
CA LEU A 373 25.58 -7.23 8.21
C LEU A 373 24.36 -6.90 9.09
N ASP A 374 24.44 -5.85 9.91
CA ASP A 374 23.34 -5.37 10.74
C ASP A 374 22.12 -4.97 9.90
N GLU A 375 22.35 -4.27 8.77
CA GLU A 375 21.30 -3.93 7.82
C GLU A 375 20.66 -5.20 7.21
N ALA A 376 21.47 -6.18 6.81
CA ALA A 376 20.99 -7.44 6.25
C ALA A 376 20.15 -8.23 7.27
N MET A 377 20.57 -8.29 8.53
CA MET A 377 19.81 -8.93 9.62
C MET A 377 18.48 -8.22 9.89
N ARG A 378 18.47 -6.87 9.89
CA ARG A 378 17.26 -6.05 10.06
C ARG A 378 16.26 -6.23 8.91
N VAL A 379 16.73 -6.36 7.66
CA VAL A 379 15.86 -6.60 6.49
C VAL A 379 15.40 -8.07 6.40
N GLY A 380 16.26 -9.00 6.79
CA GLY A 380 16.03 -10.45 6.72
C GLY A 380 15.03 -10.99 7.74
N GLY A 381 14.63 -10.17 8.72
CA GLY A 381 13.77 -10.59 9.83
C GLY A 381 14.50 -11.46 10.86
N GLY A 382 15.80 -11.20 11.07
CA GLY A 382 16.55 -11.81 12.15
C GLY A 382 16.07 -11.30 13.51
N SER A 383 15.87 -12.21 14.46
CA SER A 383 15.86 -11.86 15.88
C SER A 383 17.30 -11.44 16.25
N PRO A 384 17.51 -10.53 17.23
CA PRO A 384 18.83 -10.27 17.78
C PRO A 384 19.47 -11.49 18.47
N ASP A 385 18.77 -12.63 18.54
CA ASP A 385 19.33 -13.89 19.04
C ASP A 385 20.20 -14.60 17.97
N PRO A 386 21.51 -14.74 18.21
CA PRO A 386 22.42 -15.47 17.34
C PRO A 386 22.19 -16.98 17.44
N GLY A 387 21.22 -17.48 16.69
CA GLY A 387 21.03 -18.91 16.49
C GLY A 387 21.88 -19.45 15.33
N PRO A 388 22.03 -20.79 15.18
CA PRO A 388 22.76 -21.46 14.08
C PRO A 388 22.17 -21.24 12.66
N ARG A 389 21.23 -20.30 12.50
CA ARG A 389 20.48 -20.04 11.27
C ARG A 389 20.93 -18.75 10.57
N THR A 390 21.96 -18.05 11.05
CA THR A 390 22.38 -16.72 10.55
C THR A 390 22.76 -16.73 9.06
N HIS A 391 23.49 -17.75 8.59
CA HIS A 391 23.80 -17.93 7.15
C HIS A 391 22.54 -18.03 6.28
N LYS A 392 21.47 -18.66 6.80
CA LYS A 392 20.19 -18.78 6.09
C LYS A 392 19.49 -17.43 5.91
N TYR A 393 19.72 -16.46 6.81
CA TYR A 393 19.20 -15.11 6.65
C TYR A 393 19.95 -14.34 5.57
N LEU A 394 21.28 -14.53 5.49
CA LEU A 394 22.10 -13.89 4.49
C LEU A 394 21.81 -14.41 3.08
N ASP A 395 21.66 -15.72 2.92
CA ASP A 395 21.21 -16.33 1.66
C ASP A 395 19.80 -15.84 1.29
N ASN A 396 18.89 -15.78 2.26
CA ASN A 396 17.51 -15.29 2.05
C ASN A 396 17.46 -13.80 1.70
N PHE A 397 18.39 -13.00 2.22
CA PHE A 397 18.57 -11.57 1.91
C PHE A 397 19.16 -11.38 0.52
N HIS A 398 20.22 -12.12 0.16
CA HIS A 398 20.79 -12.13 -1.18
C HIS A 398 19.77 -12.57 -2.23
N ASP A 399 19.04 -13.67 -1.99
CA ASP A 399 17.97 -14.14 -2.88
C ASP A 399 16.85 -13.11 -3.05
N LYS A 400 16.47 -12.41 -1.97
CA LYS A 400 15.43 -11.38 -2.03
C LYS A 400 15.91 -10.19 -2.87
N THR A 401 17.18 -9.82 -2.72
CA THR A 401 17.77 -8.67 -3.39
C THR A 401 18.10 -8.94 -4.84
N LYS A 402 18.60 -10.15 -5.17
CA LYS A 402 18.79 -10.63 -6.54
C LYS A 402 17.47 -10.59 -7.31
N LYS A 403 16.39 -11.08 -6.69
CA LYS A 403 15.06 -11.06 -7.29
C LYS A 403 14.51 -9.66 -7.43
N ALA A 404 14.64 -8.81 -6.40
CA ALA A 404 14.24 -7.41 -6.46
C ALA A 404 14.95 -6.64 -7.59
N HIS A 405 16.26 -6.90 -7.80
CA HIS A 405 17.03 -6.27 -8.88
C HIS A 405 16.61 -6.79 -10.25
N ALA A 406 16.39 -8.10 -10.37
CA ALA A 406 15.85 -8.71 -11.58
C ALA A 406 14.47 -8.16 -11.97
N LEU A 407 13.64 -7.69 -11.01
CA LEU A 407 12.34 -7.06 -11.34
C LEU A 407 12.47 -5.76 -12.16
N LEU A 408 13.63 -5.10 -12.11
CA LEU A 408 13.76 -3.70 -12.49
C LEU A 408 14.66 -3.50 -13.73
N ARG A 409 15.31 -4.56 -14.26
CA ARG A 409 16.20 -4.47 -15.44
C ARG A 409 15.35 -4.36 -16.73
N PRO A 410 15.67 -3.45 -17.66
CA PRO A 410 15.20 -3.57 -19.04
C PRO A 410 15.73 -4.87 -19.65
N GLN A 411 14.85 -5.71 -20.23
CA GLN A 411 15.29 -6.89 -20.97
C GLN A 411 16.06 -6.42 -22.22
N GLU A 412 17.38 -6.52 -22.18
CA GLU A 412 18.16 -6.72 -23.40
C GLU A 412 18.25 -8.24 -23.65
N PRO A 413 18.09 -8.69 -24.91
CA PRO A 413 18.19 -10.10 -25.24
C PRO A 413 19.66 -10.53 -25.17
N GLU A 414 20.07 -11.18 -24.08
CA GLU A 414 21.36 -11.86 -24.02
C GLU A 414 21.21 -13.31 -24.52
N GLU A 415 21.89 -13.60 -25.61
CA GLU A 415 22.20 -14.95 -26.06
C GLU A 415 23.23 -15.58 -25.12
N GLY A 416 22.93 -16.74 -24.54
CA GLY A 416 23.95 -17.66 -24.06
C GLY A 416 23.80 -18.18 -22.63
N GLN A 417 23.53 -19.49 -22.57
CA GLN A 417 23.94 -20.46 -21.54
C GLN A 417 23.09 -20.60 -20.25
N SER A 418 22.41 -21.74 -20.21
CA SER A 418 22.04 -22.56 -19.03
C SER A 418 23.20 -22.65 -18.03
N ASP A 419 23.02 -22.55 -16.72
CA ASP A 419 22.18 -23.37 -15.85
C ASP A 419 22.04 -22.71 -14.46
N GLU A 420 21.14 -23.27 -13.63
CA GLU A 420 20.83 -22.95 -12.22
C GLU A 420 19.70 -21.95 -11.91
N GLY A 421 18.47 -22.46 -12.06
CA GLY A 421 17.39 -22.20 -11.08
C GLY A 421 16.39 -21.08 -11.40
N VAL A 422 16.49 -20.44 -12.57
CA VAL A 422 15.47 -19.48 -13.03
C VAL A 422 14.29 -20.26 -13.61
N LYS A 423 13.17 -20.30 -12.87
CA LYS A 423 11.88 -20.79 -13.41
C LYS A 423 11.61 -20.06 -14.73
N SER A 424 11.21 -20.82 -15.76
CA SER A 424 11.02 -20.29 -17.10
C SER A 424 10.20 -18.98 -17.11
N PRO A 425 10.57 -17.97 -17.93
CA PRO A 425 9.88 -16.68 -17.96
C PRO A 425 8.37 -16.83 -18.19
N ARG A 426 7.95 -17.86 -18.94
CA ARG A 426 6.55 -18.24 -19.14
C ARG A 426 5.82 -18.61 -17.84
N TRP A 427 6.48 -19.33 -16.93
CA TRP A 427 5.89 -19.68 -15.63
C TRP A 427 5.73 -18.44 -14.73
N THR A 428 6.69 -17.52 -14.78
CA THR A 428 6.63 -16.25 -14.06
C THR A 428 5.49 -15.38 -14.61
N SER A 429 5.28 -15.32 -15.94
CA SER A 429 4.17 -14.60 -16.56
C SER A 429 2.83 -15.21 -16.19
N PHE A 430 2.72 -16.53 -16.32
CA PHE A 430 1.52 -17.26 -15.95
C PHE A 430 1.15 -17.02 -14.49
N LYS A 431 2.14 -17.06 -13.59
CA LYS A 431 1.95 -16.77 -12.18
C LYS A 431 1.54 -15.31 -11.93
N ALA A 432 2.15 -14.34 -12.62
CA ALA A 432 1.79 -12.92 -12.49
C ALA A 432 0.34 -12.70 -12.91
N SER A 433 -0.03 -13.18 -14.10
CA SER A 433 -1.39 -13.09 -14.61
C SER A 433 -2.40 -13.78 -13.68
N LEU A 434 -2.05 -14.94 -13.13
CA LEU A 434 -2.91 -15.65 -12.17
C LEU A 434 -3.10 -14.85 -10.88
N MET A 435 -2.05 -14.22 -10.34
CA MET A 435 -2.13 -13.41 -9.12
C MET A 435 -2.96 -12.13 -9.36
N LEU A 436 -2.75 -11.46 -10.49
CA LEU A 436 -3.55 -10.29 -10.89
C LEU A 436 -5.02 -10.64 -11.08
N LEU A 437 -5.30 -11.72 -11.81
CA LEU A 437 -6.67 -12.21 -12.02
C LEU A 437 -7.33 -12.60 -10.70
N ALA A 438 -6.63 -13.35 -9.86
CA ALA A 438 -7.17 -13.76 -8.55
C ALA A 438 -7.49 -12.55 -7.68
N GLY A 439 -6.60 -11.56 -7.60
CA GLY A 439 -6.87 -10.34 -6.83
C GLY A 439 -8.05 -9.54 -7.41
N ALA A 440 -8.17 -9.42 -8.73
CA ALA A 440 -9.29 -8.72 -9.37
C ALA A 440 -10.62 -9.43 -9.12
N VAL A 441 -10.65 -10.76 -9.20
CA VAL A 441 -11.84 -11.58 -8.90
C VAL A 441 -12.25 -11.45 -7.44
N ILE A 442 -11.29 -11.50 -6.50
CA ILE A 442 -11.58 -11.33 -5.07
C ILE A 442 -12.13 -9.92 -4.82
N ALA A 443 -11.49 -8.89 -5.37
CA ALA A 443 -11.97 -7.52 -5.22
C ALA A 443 -13.40 -7.36 -5.78
N ALA A 444 -13.69 -7.91 -6.96
CA ALA A 444 -15.02 -7.82 -7.58
C ALA A 444 -16.08 -8.56 -6.77
N ALA A 445 -15.74 -9.73 -6.22
CA ALA A 445 -16.67 -10.56 -5.45
C ALA A 445 -16.94 -10.04 -4.04
N PHE A 446 -16.06 -9.24 -3.45
CA PHE A 446 -16.21 -8.74 -2.07
C PHE A 446 -16.38 -7.22 -1.97
N ALA A 447 -16.35 -6.50 -3.09
CA ALA A 447 -16.63 -5.07 -3.13
C ALA A 447 -18.09 -4.76 -2.72
N ASP A 448 -19.06 -5.40 -3.38
CA ASP A 448 -20.50 -5.17 -3.14
C ASP A 448 -20.90 -5.52 -1.69
N PRO A 449 -20.54 -6.71 -1.14
CA PRO A 449 -20.87 -7.05 0.25
C PRO A 449 -20.19 -6.14 1.28
N LEU A 450 -19.01 -5.58 0.96
CA LEU A 450 -18.34 -4.60 1.83
C LEU A 450 -19.10 -3.28 1.84
N VAL A 451 -19.58 -2.82 0.68
CA VAL A 451 -20.37 -1.59 0.55
C VAL A 451 -21.70 -1.76 1.29
N ASP A 452 -22.39 -2.90 1.12
CA ASP A 452 -23.62 -3.22 1.86
C ASP A 452 -23.38 -3.27 3.37
N ALA A 453 -22.27 -3.85 3.81
CA ALA A 453 -21.94 -3.88 5.25
C ALA A 453 -21.71 -2.48 5.82
N VAL A 454 -21.15 -1.55 5.04
CA VAL A 454 -20.99 -0.14 5.42
C VAL A 454 -22.35 0.58 5.46
N ASP A 455 -23.21 0.35 4.48
CA ASP A 455 -24.56 0.93 4.41
C ASP A 455 -25.43 0.47 5.60
N ASN A 456 -25.49 -0.84 5.84
CA ASN A 456 -26.20 -1.41 6.99
C ASN A 456 -25.59 -0.97 8.34
N PHE A 457 -24.28 -0.72 8.41
CA PHE A 457 -23.66 -0.15 9.61
C PHE A 457 -24.06 1.31 9.82
N SER A 458 -24.16 2.09 8.74
CA SER A 458 -24.64 3.47 8.76
C SER A 458 -26.05 3.52 9.32
N ASP A 459 -26.96 2.69 8.80
CA ASP A 459 -28.35 2.64 9.25
C ASP A 459 -28.45 2.26 10.73
N ALA A 460 -27.69 1.25 11.16
CA ALA A 460 -27.70 0.77 12.54
C ALA A 460 -27.10 1.76 13.55
N THR A 461 -26.20 2.65 13.12
CA THR A 461 -25.52 3.62 14.00
C THR A 461 -25.98 5.06 13.82
N SER A 462 -26.77 5.34 12.78
CA SER A 462 -27.10 6.68 12.30
C SER A 462 -25.86 7.54 11.99
N ILE A 463 -24.71 6.91 11.73
CA ILE A 463 -23.49 7.57 11.27
C ILE A 463 -23.49 7.52 9.75
N PRO A 464 -23.36 8.65 9.03
CA PRO A 464 -23.38 8.67 7.57
C PRO A 464 -22.33 7.75 6.94
N THR A 465 -22.72 7.03 5.87
CA THR A 465 -21.88 6.09 5.12
C THR A 465 -20.54 6.67 4.70
N PHE A 466 -20.51 7.95 4.29
CA PHE A 466 -19.29 8.68 3.96
C PHE A 466 -18.22 8.63 5.08
N PHE A 467 -18.58 8.88 6.34
CA PHE A 467 -17.58 8.93 7.42
C PHE A 467 -17.02 7.55 7.74
N ILE A 468 -17.87 6.53 7.67
CA ILE A 468 -17.45 5.14 7.86
C ILE A 468 -16.50 4.74 6.73
N SER A 469 -16.86 5.05 5.48
CA SER A 469 -16.06 4.70 4.32
C SER A 469 -14.72 5.47 4.28
N PHE A 470 -14.73 6.76 4.62
CA PHE A 470 -13.53 7.62 4.70
C PHE A 470 -12.47 7.09 5.68
N ILE A 471 -12.88 6.41 6.75
CA ILE A 471 -11.97 5.89 7.76
C ILE A 471 -11.65 4.41 7.50
N ALA A 472 -12.66 3.57 7.32
CA ALA A 472 -12.50 2.12 7.34
C ALA A 472 -11.95 1.55 6.02
N LEU A 473 -12.42 2.06 4.87
CA LEU A 473 -12.07 1.46 3.58
C LEU A 473 -10.61 1.74 3.16
N PRO A 474 -10.07 2.97 3.33
CA PRO A 474 -8.66 3.22 3.06
C PRO A 474 -7.70 2.35 3.90
N LEU A 475 -8.08 2.00 5.13
CA LEU A 475 -7.30 1.08 5.96
C LEU A 475 -7.27 -0.33 5.36
N ALA A 476 -8.34 -0.77 4.69
CA ALA A 476 -8.36 -2.05 4.00
C ALA A 476 -7.53 -2.01 2.70
N THR A 477 -7.74 -0.99 1.86
CA THR A 477 -7.16 -0.97 0.51
C THR A 477 -5.72 -0.47 0.46
N ASN A 478 -5.36 0.55 1.25
CA ASN A 478 -4.04 1.18 1.24
C ASN A 478 -3.09 0.68 2.31
N SER A 479 -3.49 -0.24 3.20
CA SER A 479 -2.60 -0.68 4.30
C SER A 479 -1.33 -1.38 3.81
N SER A 480 -1.40 -2.12 2.71
CA SER A 480 -0.21 -2.78 2.13
C SER A 480 0.83 -1.76 1.64
N GLU A 481 0.37 -0.66 1.04
CA GLU A 481 1.20 0.47 0.63
C GLU A 481 1.71 1.26 1.83
N ALA A 482 0.84 1.56 2.81
CA ALA A 482 1.18 2.28 4.03
C ALA A 482 2.29 1.59 4.82
N VAL A 483 2.17 0.28 5.05
CA VAL A 483 3.17 -0.51 5.77
C VAL A 483 4.50 -0.52 5.00
N SER A 484 4.45 -0.67 3.68
CA SER A 484 5.64 -0.66 2.83
C SER A 484 6.35 0.70 2.87
N ALA A 485 5.60 1.79 2.79
CA ALA A 485 6.09 3.16 2.89
C ALA A 485 6.76 3.43 4.24
N ILE A 486 6.13 3.03 5.35
CA ILE A 486 6.69 3.22 6.70
C ILE A 486 7.97 2.38 6.89
N ILE A 487 7.97 1.12 6.47
CA ILE A 487 9.17 0.26 6.52
C ILE A 487 10.30 0.88 5.71
N PHE A 488 10.01 1.47 4.56
CA PHE A 488 11.03 2.07 3.71
C PHE A 488 11.55 3.39 4.30
N ALA A 489 10.67 4.23 4.86
CA ALA A 489 11.05 5.43 5.60
C ALA A 489 11.95 5.11 6.82
N SER A 490 11.69 4.01 7.53
CA SER A 490 12.49 3.55 8.70
C SER A 490 13.97 3.24 8.39
N ARG A 491 14.33 3.22 7.09
CA ARG A 491 15.71 3.03 6.65
C ARG A 491 16.57 4.26 6.87
N LYS A 492 15.98 5.43 7.13
CA LYS A 492 16.69 6.67 7.52
C LYS A 492 17.77 7.08 6.52
N LYS A 493 17.47 6.96 5.22
CA LYS A 493 18.31 7.46 4.12
C LYS A 493 17.54 8.45 3.26
N VAL A 494 18.22 9.48 2.75
CA VAL A 494 17.63 10.44 1.79
C VAL A 494 17.09 9.73 0.55
N THR A 495 17.83 8.75 0.02
CA THR A 495 17.40 7.96 -1.14
C THR A 495 16.12 7.17 -0.85
N THR A 496 16.01 6.61 0.35
CA THR A 496 14.82 5.84 0.72
C THR A 496 13.61 6.74 0.94
N ALA A 497 13.81 7.86 1.65
CA ALA A 497 12.76 8.84 1.89
C ALA A 497 12.23 9.43 0.58
N SER A 498 13.11 9.83 -0.33
CA SER A 498 12.74 10.40 -1.63
C SER A 498 11.85 9.47 -2.45
N LEU A 499 12.17 8.17 -2.46
CA LEU A 499 11.35 7.18 -3.15
C LEU A 499 9.99 7.00 -2.44
N THR A 500 9.95 6.87 -1.11
CA THR A 500 8.68 6.76 -0.36
C THR A 500 7.74 7.91 -0.64
N PHE A 501 8.22 9.16 -0.54
CA PHE A 501 7.37 10.33 -0.78
C PHE A 501 6.94 10.43 -2.24
N SER A 502 7.83 10.11 -3.19
CA SER A 502 7.46 10.07 -4.62
C SER A 502 6.40 9.01 -4.92
N GLU A 503 6.46 7.84 -4.27
CA GLU A 503 5.44 6.79 -4.36
C GLU A 503 4.10 7.25 -3.78
N LEU A 504 4.10 7.86 -2.59
CA LEU A 504 2.88 8.39 -1.96
C LEU A 504 2.20 9.45 -2.84
N TYR A 505 2.97 10.41 -3.39
CA TYR A 505 2.41 11.42 -4.29
C TYR A 505 1.92 10.81 -5.61
N GLY A 506 2.59 9.76 -6.11
CA GLY A 506 2.15 9.00 -7.26
C GLY A 506 0.83 8.26 -7.02
N ALA A 507 0.70 7.59 -5.87
CA ALA A 507 -0.52 6.90 -5.46
C ALA A 507 -1.70 7.88 -5.34
N VAL A 508 -1.49 9.04 -4.69
CA VAL A 508 -2.51 10.10 -4.60
C VAL A 508 -2.88 10.64 -5.97
N THR A 509 -1.91 10.85 -6.87
CA THR A 509 -2.18 11.28 -8.26
C THR A 509 -3.07 10.26 -8.97
N MET A 510 -2.76 8.96 -8.84
CA MET A 510 -3.56 7.89 -9.45
C MET A 510 -4.96 7.82 -8.86
N ASN A 511 -5.10 7.86 -7.54
CA ASN A 511 -6.41 7.87 -6.89
C ASN A 511 -7.24 9.06 -7.37
N ASN A 512 -6.67 10.26 -7.34
CA ASN A 512 -7.34 11.49 -7.75
C ASN A 512 -7.82 11.46 -9.21
N VAL A 513 -7.05 10.90 -10.14
CA VAL A 513 -7.38 10.97 -11.57
C VAL A 513 -8.14 9.74 -12.06
N LEU A 514 -7.71 8.53 -11.69
CA LEU A 514 -8.35 7.28 -12.09
C LEU A 514 -9.69 7.09 -11.38
N CYS A 515 -9.71 7.20 -10.05
CA CYS A 515 -10.95 6.95 -9.29
C CYS A 515 -11.98 8.04 -9.56
N LEU A 516 -11.58 9.31 -9.70
CA LEU A 516 -12.50 10.36 -10.13
C LEU A 516 -13.04 10.11 -11.54
N ALA A 517 -12.21 9.64 -12.49
CA ALA A 517 -12.71 9.32 -13.83
C ALA A 517 -13.76 8.20 -13.78
N VAL A 518 -13.53 7.14 -13.00
CA VAL A 518 -14.51 6.06 -12.78
C VAL A 518 -15.78 6.60 -12.14
N PHE A 519 -15.65 7.44 -11.11
CA PHE A 519 -16.76 8.05 -10.41
C PHE A 519 -17.61 8.95 -11.32
N LEU A 520 -16.98 9.86 -12.08
CA LEU A 520 -17.67 10.74 -13.02
C LEU A 520 -18.31 9.96 -14.17
N ALA A 521 -17.69 8.86 -14.62
CA ALA A 521 -18.30 7.98 -15.60
C ALA A 521 -19.58 7.34 -15.06
N LEU A 522 -19.57 6.85 -13.82
CA LEU A 522 -20.76 6.32 -13.16
C LEU A 522 -21.86 7.37 -13.07
N VAL A 523 -21.55 8.56 -12.54
CA VAL A 523 -22.52 9.65 -12.41
C VAL A 523 -23.13 10.03 -13.77
N TYR A 524 -22.31 10.07 -14.83
CA TYR A 524 -22.78 10.41 -16.18
C TYR A 524 -23.66 9.33 -16.82
N PHE A 525 -23.27 8.06 -16.72
CA PHE A 525 -23.98 6.95 -17.39
C PHE A 525 -25.21 6.47 -16.62
N ARG A 526 -25.20 6.52 -15.28
CA ARG A 526 -26.33 6.14 -14.41
C ARG A 526 -27.26 7.32 -14.11
N GLU A 527 -26.92 8.52 -14.59
CA GLU A 527 -27.67 9.76 -14.36
C GLU A 527 -27.87 10.07 -12.87
N LEU A 528 -26.84 9.80 -12.06
CA LEU A 528 -26.84 10.06 -10.62
C LEU A 528 -26.71 11.56 -10.34
N THR A 529 -27.17 11.97 -9.17
CA THR A 529 -26.97 13.35 -8.71
C THR A 529 -25.57 13.50 -8.13
N TRP A 530 -24.93 14.62 -8.44
CA TRP A 530 -23.72 15.02 -7.73
C TRP A 530 -24.08 15.96 -6.59
N ASP A 531 -23.78 15.52 -5.38
CA ASP A 531 -24.03 16.14 -4.07
C ASP A 531 -22.77 16.08 -3.16
N PHE A 532 -21.58 15.90 -3.76
CA PHE A 532 -20.33 15.66 -3.04
C PHE A 532 -19.40 16.88 -2.92
N SER A 533 -20.00 18.06 -2.71
CA SER A 533 -19.27 19.34 -2.74
C SER A 533 -18.27 19.49 -1.58
N ALA A 534 -18.64 19.08 -0.37
CA ALA A 534 -17.81 19.22 0.82
C ALA A 534 -16.63 18.25 0.81
N GLU A 535 -16.85 17.03 0.34
CA GLU A 535 -15.86 15.97 0.19
C GLU A 535 -14.78 16.38 -0.81
N VAL A 536 -15.20 16.89 -1.96
CA VAL A 536 -14.28 17.39 -2.99
C VAL A 536 -13.49 18.59 -2.50
N LEU A 537 -14.11 19.51 -1.76
CA LEU A 537 -13.40 20.63 -1.15
C LEU A 537 -12.27 20.15 -0.22
N VAL A 538 -12.54 19.15 0.62
CA VAL A 538 -11.55 18.58 1.53
C VAL A 538 -10.38 17.95 0.79
N ILE A 539 -10.64 17.17 -0.27
CA ILE A 539 -9.58 16.64 -1.14
C ILE A 539 -8.73 17.79 -1.69
N CYS A 540 -9.37 18.84 -2.20
CA CYS A 540 -8.69 19.99 -2.77
C CYS A 540 -7.80 20.70 -1.73
N ILE A 541 -8.32 20.97 -0.53
CA ILE A 541 -7.58 21.64 0.54
C ILE A 541 -6.35 20.82 0.93
N VAL A 542 -6.51 19.53 1.21
CA VAL A 542 -5.40 18.67 1.66
C VAL A 542 -4.34 18.54 0.57
N CYS A 543 -4.76 18.29 -0.68
CA CYS A 543 -3.84 18.16 -1.80
C CYS A 543 -3.10 19.46 -2.12
N VAL A 544 -3.76 20.61 -2.07
CA VAL A 544 -3.13 21.91 -2.33
C VAL A 544 -2.19 22.31 -1.18
N VAL A 545 -2.58 22.13 0.07
CA VAL A 545 -1.73 22.46 1.24
C VAL A 545 -0.49 21.57 1.25
N MET A 546 -0.66 20.24 1.18
CA MET A 546 0.46 19.31 1.20
C MET A 546 1.28 19.38 -0.09
N GLY A 547 0.62 19.57 -1.23
CA GLY A 547 1.26 19.74 -2.53
C GLY A 547 2.12 21.00 -2.58
N ALA A 548 1.61 22.15 -2.16
CA ALA A 548 2.38 23.38 -2.07
C ALA A 548 3.55 23.23 -1.10
N PHE A 549 3.31 22.66 0.09
CA PHE A 549 4.34 22.44 1.10
C PHE A 549 5.51 21.58 0.55
N ALA A 550 5.20 20.46 -0.10
CA ALA A 550 6.20 19.56 -0.67
C ALA A 550 6.80 20.03 -2.01
N SER A 551 6.13 20.94 -2.73
CA SER A 551 6.60 21.46 -4.03
C SER A 551 7.76 22.46 -3.92
N PHE A 552 7.88 23.11 -2.76
CA PHE A 552 8.88 24.17 -2.51
C PHE A 552 9.92 23.78 -1.46
N ARG A 553 9.77 22.63 -0.82
CA ARG A 553 10.70 22.14 0.21
C ARG A 553 11.15 20.73 -0.10
N THR A 554 12.46 20.53 -0.02
CA THR A 554 13.12 19.22 -0.05
C THR A 554 13.35 18.66 1.35
N THR A 555 13.16 19.46 2.40
CA THR A 555 13.39 19.03 3.79
C THR A 555 12.16 19.25 4.65
N PHE A 556 11.83 18.22 5.42
CA PHE A 556 10.64 18.10 6.25
C PHE A 556 11.06 17.92 7.72
N PRO A 557 11.13 19.02 8.49
CA PRO A 557 11.39 18.95 9.93
C PRO A 557 10.29 18.18 10.66
N LEU A 558 10.60 17.61 11.82
CA LEU A 558 9.65 16.77 12.58
C LEU A 558 8.33 17.49 12.86
N TRP A 559 8.32 18.81 13.07
CA TRP A 559 7.09 19.55 13.35
C TRP A 559 6.04 19.43 12.24
N THR A 560 6.45 19.18 10.99
CA THR A 560 5.53 19.08 9.85
C THR A 560 4.63 17.85 9.95
N SER A 561 5.07 16.81 10.67
CA SER A 561 4.23 15.64 10.96
C SER A 561 3.01 16.00 11.80
N PHE A 562 3.09 16.96 12.73
CA PHE A 562 1.94 17.42 13.49
C PHE A 562 0.93 18.14 12.60
N LEU A 563 1.39 18.95 11.63
CA LEU A 563 0.51 19.58 10.65
C LEU A 563 -0.22 18.52 9.83
N ALA A 564 0.50 17.52 9.34
CA ALA A 564 -0.08 16.42 8.58
C ALA A 564 -1.10 15.64 9.42
N PHE A 565 -0.78 15.25 10.65
CA PHE A 565 -1.71 14.54 11.54
C PHE A 565 -2.93 15.38 11.93
N PHE A 566 -2.80 16.70 12.06
CA PHE A 566 -3.91 17.60 12.36
C PHE A 566 -4.88 17.74 11.17
N LEU A 567 -4.37 17.70 9.94
CA LEU A 567 -5.19 17.80 8.73
C LEU A 567 -6.18 16.64 8.57
N TYR A 568 -5.92 15.46 9.15
CA TYR A 568 -6.85 14.31 9.08
C TYR A 568 -8.16 14.55 9.86
N PRO A 569 -8.16 14.78 11.19
CA PRO A 569 -9.39 15.10 11.92
C PRO A 569 -9.98 16.45 11.51
N PHE A 570 -9.17 17.42 11.07
CA PHE A 570 -9.67 18.68 10.51
C PHE A 570 -10.52 18.44 9.26
N SER A 571 -10.08 17.55 8.36
CA SER A 571 -10.84 17.17 7.17
C SER A 571 -12.23 16.60 7.53
N LEU A 572 -12.28 15.66 8.48
CA LEU A 572 -13.53 15.05 8.95
C LEU A 572 -14.47 16.09 9.60
N ALA A 573 -13.92 16.96 10.45
CA ALA A 573 -14.69 18.03 11.08
C ALA A 573 -15.21 19.04 10.06
N LEU A 574 -14.43 19.36 9.03
CA LEU A 574 -14.82 20.28 7.98
C LEU A 574 -15.99 19.73 7.15
N VAL A 575 -15.94 18.47 6.72
CA VAL A 575 -17.09 17.83 6.03
C VAL A 575 -18.32 17.86 6.93
N TYR A 576 -18.18 17.45 8.19
CA TYR A 576 -19.30 17.45 9.14
C TYR A 576 -19.96 18.82 9.29
N VAL A 577 -19.17 19.89 9.42
CA VAL A 577 -19.71 21.25 9.53
C VAL A 577 -20.36 21.71 8.22
N LEU A 578 -19.76 21.44 7.07
CA LEU A 578 -20.30 21.86 5.79
C LEU A 578 -21.63 21.16 5.48
N ASP A 579 -21.71 19.85 5.67
CA ASP A 579 -22.91 19.10 5.30
C ASP A 579 -24.02 19.23 6.35
N TYR A 580 -23.70 19.07 7.64
CA TYR A 580 -24.73 18.97 8.68
C TYR A 580 -25.10 20.32 9.32
N VAL A 581 -24.20 21.31 9.28
CA VAL A 581 -24.47 22.63 9.86
C VAL A 581 -24.83 23.65 8.78
N LEU A 582 -24.15 23.62 7.64
CA LEU A 582 -24.31 24.60 6.57
C LEU A 582 -25.16 24.11 5.39
N GLY A 583 -25.46 22.81 5.31
CA GLY A 583 -26.29 22.22 4.24
C GLY A 583 -25.67 22.35 2.85
N TRP A 584 -24.35 22.13 2.73
CA TRP A 584 -23.60 22.29 1.48
C TRP A 584 -23.69 21.10 0.50
N SER A 585 -24.43 20.04 0.86
CA SER A 585 -24.68 18.86 0.02
C SER A 585 -25.49 19.19 -1.23
#